data_AF-A0A8J7YMF8-F1
#
_entry.id   AF-A0A8J7YMF8-F1
#
_cell.length_a   1.000
_cell.length_b   1.000
_cell.length_c   1.000
_cell.angle_alpha   90.00
_cell.angle_beta   90.00
_cell.angle_gamma   90.00
#
_symmetry.space_group_name_H-M   'P 1'
#
loop_
_entity.id
_entity.type
_entity.pdbx_description
1 polymer ?
#
loop_
_entity_poly.entity_id
_entity_poly.type
_entity_poly.pdbx_seq_one_letter_code
_entity_poly.pdbx_strand_id
1 'polypeptide(L)'
;MERRRLVATLALLALVALAGCATVPSPGTVCSGCTEMPEQTDNVSVDDSVTHFYVESEGDARVEARMQLSGSGVDSLRTDRGKLQALVGRIKEGYGPSAFERRNLTGRMDGDTLVVTYRVSDVGERRFDTVVVDAFYRYDGDGPETEDNYEQSFYIGTDRLVVHGPDGTRSLVDPPDGTSDGDRVTWTGDEVSPRTYVVFGSHEALARPAIALEVLSWAVGSAVPGALLLGVPLVGLASAFAVYYPRRLDDGWNPREDWVLRAQLALGGLLVAHFLFLAMLGNLGGLFTLGLLALVIWRYRPGEGIFPRVRGVAESVPGALLSPEITDERLTAVAVAIVFAALTAVVVVDYRGTVTFWVFLVTSGNILVTFPVLGLLVSKPRLSVARTALVTALAGTVWLSILAGVVDSGALGGGGLLWGLLLLSFIFLPSPLFYGTLWLTAE
;
A
#
# COMPACT_ATOMS: atom_id res chain seq x y z
N MET A 1 -24.16 35.66 10.57
CA MET A 1 -22.85 35.06 10.90
C MET A 1 -22.99 33.78 11.72
N GLU A 2 -23.92 33.71 12.68
CA GLU A 2 -24.12 32.54 13.56
C GLU A 2 -24.52 31.25 12.83
N ARG A 3 -25.38 31.32 11.81
CA ARG A 3 -25.82 30.13 11.05
C ARG A 3 -24.68 29.43 10.28
N ARG A 4 -23.68 30.20 9.80
CA ARG A 4 -22.48 29.64 9.13
C ARG A 4 -21.52 29.00 10.13
N ARG A 5 -21.39 29.57 11.33
CA ARG A 5 -20.61 28.97 12.42
C ARG A 5 -21.25 27.67 12.90
N LEU A 6 -22.58 27.65 13.05
CA LEU A 6 -23.33 26.48 13.50
C LEU A 6 -23.26 25.31 12.49
N VAL A 7 -23.35 25.61 11.19
CA VAL A 7 -23.14 24.60 10.13
C VAL A 7 -21.69 24.08 10.12
N ALA A 8 -20.70 24.97 10.29
CA ALA A 8 -19.30 24.55 10.37
C ALA A 8 -19.02 23.69 11.61
N THR A 9 -19.58 24.04 12.78
CA THR A 9 -19.45 23.25 14.01
C THR A 9 -20.17 21.90 13.92
N LEU A 10 -21.35 21.84 13.30
CA LEU A 10 -22.06 20.57 13.06
C LEU A 10 -21.33 19.69 12.05
N ALA A 11 -20.74 20.26 11.00
CA ALA A 11 -19.90 19.53 10.06
C ALA A 11 -18.62 19.01 10.73
N LEU A 12 -18.00 19.80 11.62
CA LEU A 12 -16.83 19.40 12.39
C LEU A 12 -17.17 18.28 13.40
N LEU A 13 -18.32 18.37 14.08
CA LEU A 13 -18.81 17.32 14.99
C LEU A 13 -19.19 16.05 14.23
N ALA A 14 -19.75 16.16 13.03
CA ALA A 14 -20.00 15.01 12.16
C ALA A 14 -18.69 14.35 11.69
N LEU A 15 -17.66 15.14 11.38
CA LEU A 15 -16.31 14.65 11.04
C LEU A 15 -15.60 13.97 12.22
N VAL A 16 -15.73 14.50 13.43
CA VAL A 16 -15.20 13.89 14.65
C VAL A 16 -15.99 12.63 15.05
N ALA A 17 -17.30 12.60 14.80
CA ALA A 17 -18.11 11.40 15.01
C ALA A 17 -17.82 10.29 13.96
N LEU A 18 -17.26 10.66 12.79
CA LEU A 18 -16.75 9.72 11.78
C LEU A 18 -15.33 9.21 12.09
N ALA A 19 -14.60 9.86 12.99
CA ALA A 19 -13.36 9.33 13.57
C ALA A 19 -13.73 8.29 14.64
N GLY A 20 -14.27 7.16 14.20
CA GLY A 20 -14.71 6.08 15.07
C GLY A 20 -13.59 5.59 15.99
N CYS A 21 -13.94 5.32 17.25
CA CYS A 21 -13.14 4.44 18.09
C CYS A 21 -13.24 3.03 17.51
N ALA A 22 -12.34 2.69 16.59
CA ALA A 22 -12.20 1.32 16.11
C ALA A 22 -11.72 0.46 17.27
N THR A 23 -12.59 -0.43 17.76
CA THR A 23 -12.17 -1.51 18.65
C THR A 23 -11.35 -2.46 17.80
N VAL A 24 -10.03 -2.52 18.04
CA VAL A 24 -9.12 -3.37 17.27
C VAL A 24 -9.57 -4.82 17.39
N PRO A 25 -10.10 -5.42 16.32
CA PRO A 25 -10.55 -6.81 16.30
C PRO A 25 -9.32 -7.70 16.41
N SER A 26 -9.46 -8.82 17.13
CA SER A 26 -8.39 -9.83 17.22
C SER A 26 -8.10 -10.39 15.82
N PRO A 27 -6.82 -10.59 15.46
CA PRO A 27 -6.51 -11.13 14.15
C PRO A 27 -6.93 -12.61 14.10
N GLY A 28 -7.22 -13.09 12.90
CA GLY A 28 -7.71 -14.45 12.72
C GLY A 28 -6.64 -15.51 13.02
N THR A 29 -7.04 -16.59 13.70
CA THR A 29 -6.17 -17.74 13.99
C THR A 29 -6.44 -18.88 13.00
N VAL A 30 -5.38 -19.39 12.36
CA VAL A 30 -5.41 -20.63 11.57
C VAL A 30 -5.61 -21.79 12.54
N CYS A 31 -6.68 -22.57 12.36
CA CYS A 31 -7.08 -23.60 13.32
C CYS A 31 -7.39 -23.05 14.73
N SER A 32 -8.20 -21.99 14.83
CA SER A 32 -8.70 -21.48 16.11
C SER A 32 -9.34 -22.61 16.95
N GLY A 33 -8.85 -22.78 18.18
CA GLY A 33 -9.32 -23.80 19.14
C GLY A 33 -8.67 -25.19 19.03
N CYS A 34 -7.64 -25.36 18.19
CA CYS A 34 -7.00 -26.67 18.01
C CYS A 34 -6.07 -27.06 19.17
N THR A 35 -5.27 -26.13 19.69
CA THR A 35 -4.40 -26.37 20.87
C THR A 35 -5.05 -26.02 22.20
N GLU A 36 -6.04 -25.12 22.20
CA GLU A 36 -6.75 -24.71 23.40
C GLU A 36 -7.83 -25.74 23.76
N MET A 37 -7.44 -26.71 24.60
CA MET A 37 -8.37 -27.70 25.11
C MET A 37 -9.27 -27.08 26.19
N PRO A 38 -10.61 -27.27 26.11
CA PRO A 38 -11.51 -26.74 27.11
C PRO A 38 -11.24 -27.37 28.49
N GLU A 39 -11.42 -26.58 29.55
CA GLU A 39 -11.30 -27.07 30.94
C GLU A 39 -12.19 -28.30 31.24
N GLN A 40 -13.23 -28.52 30.43
CA GLN A 40 -14.15 -29.67 30.53
C GLN A 40 -13.69 -30.95 29.82
N THR A 41 -12.60 -30.95 29.06
CA THR A 41 -12.01 -32.19 28.55
C THR A 41 -11.14 -32.81 29.64
N ASP A 42 -11.74 -33.67 30.46
CA ASP A 42 -11.12 -34.38 31.58
C ASP A 42 -9.69 -34.86 31.25
N ASN A 43 -8.69 -34.10 31.70
CA ASN A 43 -7.28 -34.48 31.69
C ASN A 43 -6.79 -34.91 30.28
N VAL A 44 -7.13 -34.12 29.25
CA VAL A 44 -6.58 -34.25 27.89
C VAL A 44 -5.72 -33.03 27.58
N SER A 45 -4.48 -33.25 27.15
CA SER A 45 -3.54 -32.23 26.70
C SER A 45 -3.10 -32.47 25.25
N VAL A 46 -2.63 -31.41 24.58
CA VAL A 46 -2.00 -31.51 23.25
C VAL A 46 -0.49 -31.46 23.45
N ASP A 47 0.21 -32.48 22.95
CA ASP A 47 1.67 -32.59 23.06
C ASP A 47 2.40 -32.02 21.83
N ASP A 48 1.91 -32.35 20.63
CA ASP A 48 2.44 -31.89 19.34
C ASP A 48 1.28 -31.69 18.38
N SER A 49 1.36 -30.67 17.54
CA SER A 49 0.29 -30.29 16.64
C SER A 49 0.77 -29.69 15.34
N VAL A 50 0.15 -30.10 14.24
CA VAL A 50 0.44 -29.58 12.90
C VAL A 50 -0.83 -29.36 12.12
N THR A 51 -0.93 -28.20 11.48
CA THR A 51 -1.97 -27.90 10.50
C THR A 51 -1.42 -28.05 9.09
N HIS A 52 -1.99 -28.97 8.33
CA HIS A 52 -1.73 -29.13 6.91
C HIS A 52 -2.80 -28.43 6.08
N PHE A 53 -2.38 -27.60 5.14
CA PHE A 53 -3.24 -26.81 4.27
C PHE A 53 -2.98 -27.25 2.83
N TYR A 54 -3.84 -28.09 2.27
CA TYR A 54 -3.67 -28.66 0.93
C TYR A 54 -4.40 -27.80 -0.09
N VAL A 55 -3.64 -27.05 -0.89
CA VAL A 55 -4.14 -26.15 -1.93
C VAL A 55 -4.44 -26.95 -3.18
N GLU A 56 -5.65 -26.80 -3.70
CA GLU A 56 -6.11 -27.41 -4.94
C GLU A 56 -5.81 -26.49 -6.14
N SER A 57 -5.78 -27.04 -7.35
CA SER A 57 -5.43 -26.28 -8.57
C SER A 57 -6.42 -25.17 -8.92
N GLU A 58 -7.64 -25.24 -8.39
CA GLU A 58 -8.70 -24.27 -8.62
C GLU A 58 -8.64 -23.09 -7.63
N GLY A 59 -7.84 -23.19 -6.57
CA GLY A 59 -7.76 -22.14 -5.54
C GLY A 59 -8.53 -22.43 -4.25
N ASP A 60 -9.22 -23.58 -4.16
CA ASP A 60 -9.78 -24.06 -2.89
C ASP A 60 -8.72 -24.79 -2.06
N ALA A 61 -8.97 -24.98 -0.76
CA ALA A 61 -8.11 -25.79 0.09
C ALA A 61 -8.86 -26.75 1.01
N ARG A 62 -8.22 -27.91 1.23
CA ARG A 62 -8.56 -28.83 2.31
C ARG A 62 -7.57 -28.63 3.45
N VAL A 63 -8.09 -28.39 4.64
CA VAL A 63 -7.27 -28.27 5.85
C VAL A 63 -7.39 -29.53 6.69
N GLU A 64 -6.27 -30.02 7.20
CA GLU A 64 -6.16 -31.15 8.12
C GLU A 64 -5.25 -30.75 9.29
N ALA A 65 -5.85 -30.58 10.47
CA ALA A 65 -5.12 -30.39 11.71
C ALA A 65 -4.96 -31.71 12.44
N ARG A 66 -3.73 -32.07 12.79
CA ARG A 66 -3.37 -33.28 13.52
C ARG A 66 -2.82 -32.86 14.87
N MET A 67 -3.46 -33.28 15.95
CA MET A 67 -3.07 -32.96 17.32
C MET A 67 -2.83 -34.26 18.08
N GLN A 68 -1.60 -34.50 18.50
CA GLN A 68 -1.26 -35.62 19.37
C GLN A 68 -1.80 -35.34 20.76
N LEU A 69 -2.72 -36.18 21.22
CA LEU A 69 -3.36 -36.03 22.52
C LEU A 69 -2.70 -36.93 23.55
N SER A 70 -2.59 -36.42 24.78
CA SER A 70 -2.12 -37.16 25.94
C SER A 70 -3.12 -37.05 27.10
N GLY A 71 -2.98 -37.96 28.07
CA GLY A 71 -3.79 -37.97 29.30
C GLY A 71 -4.94 -38.99 29.31
N SER A 72 -5.58 -39.13 30.47
CA SER A 72 -6.54 -40.21 30.73
C SER A 72 -7.85 -40.10 29.96
N GLY A 73 -8.18 -38.92 29.43
CA GLY A 73 -9.40 -38.68 28.67
C GLY A 73 -9.35 -39.16 27.20
N VAL A 74 -8.17 -39.48 26.66
CA VAL A 74 -8.00 -39.82 25.22
C VAL A 74 -8.79 -41.08 24.84
N ASP A 75 -8.76 -42.12 25.68
CA ASP A 75 -9.51 -43.36 25.45
C ASP A 75 -11.03 -43.12 25.38
N SER A 76 -11.53 -42.14 26.15
CA SER A 76 -12.94 -41.74 26.08
C SER A 76 -13.27 -41.08 24.74
N LEU A 77 -12.41 -40.22 24.21
CA LEU A 77 -12.62 -39.61 22.89
C LEU A 77 -12.59 -40.64 21.76
N ARG A 78 -11.82 -41.71 21.91
CA ARG A 78 -11.72 -42.80 20.93
C ARG A 78 -12.96 -43.69 20.89
N THR A 79 -13.56 -43.95 22.05
CA THR A 79 -14.66 -44.90 22.21
C THR A 79 -16.05 -44.24 22.20
N ASP A 80 -16.15 -42.99 22.64
CA ASP A 80 -17.39 -42.24 22.73
C ASP A 80 -17.48 -41.16 21.63
N ARG A 81 -18.28 -41.46 20.61
CA ARG A 81 -18.51 -40.55 19.47
C ARG A 81 -19.18 -39.24 19.90
N GLY A 82 -20.00 -39.25 20.95
CA GLY A 82 -20.68 -38.05 21.45
C GLY A 82 -19.69 -37.06 22.05
N LYS A 83 -18.72 -37.55 22.84
CA LYS A 83 -17.64 -36.73 23.39
C LYS A 83 -16.75 -36.13 22.31
N LEU A 84 -16.38 -36.93 21.30
CA LEU A 84 -15.62 -36.44 20.15
C LEU A 84 -16.38 -35.35 19.40
N GLN A 85 -17.67 -35.56 19.10
CA GLN A 85 -18.50 -34.56 18.42
C GLN A 85 -18.66 -33.27 19.24
N ALA A 86 -18.77 -33.37 20.57
CA ALA A 86 -18.82 -32.21 21.44
C ALA A 86 -17.50 -31.41 21.42
N LEU A 87 -16.35 -32.09 21.43
CA LEU A 87 -15.03 -31.45 21.29
C LEU A 87 -14.90 -30.75 19.94
N VAL A 88 -15.23 -31.44 18.84
CA VAL A 88 -15.19 -30.89 17.48
C VAL A 88 -16.14 -29.70 17.33
N GLY A 89 -17.32 -29.73 17.98
CA GLY A 89 -18.25 -28.61 18.04
C GLY A 89 -17.64 -27.37 18.71
N ARG A 90 -16.89 -27.54 19.80
CA ARG A 90 -16.17 -26.44 20.46
C ARG A 90 -15.02 -25.89 19.63
N ILE A 91 -14.27 -26.75 18.95
CA ILE A 91 -13.24 -26.29 17.98
C ILE A 91 -13.88 -25.42 16.91
N LYS A 92 -15.07 -25.79 16.42
CA LYS A 92 -15.83 -24.99 15.46
C LYS A 92 -16.27 -23.64 16.01
N GLU A 93 -16.57 -23.52 17.29
CA GLU A 93 -16.86 -22.23 17.94
C GLU A 93 -15.57 -21.42 18.10
N GLY A 94 -14.46 -22.07 18.49
CA GLY A 94 -13.16 -21.44 18.72
C GLY A 94 -13.17 -20.50 19.94
N TYR A 95 -11.98 -20.08 20.36
CA TYR A 95 -11.79 -19.06 21.42
C TYR A 95 -11.54 -17.66 20.87
N GLY A 96 -11.46 -17.53 19.55
CA GLY A 96 -11.23 -16.30 18.83
C GLY A 96 -11.63 -16.42 17.36
N PRO A 97 -11.58 -15.32 16.59
CA PRO A 97 -11.93 -15.31 15.18
C PRO A 97 -11.05 -16.31 14.42
N SER A 98 -11.68 -17.11 13.56
CA SER A 98 -10.93 -17.98 12.67
C SER A 98 -10.36 -17.16 11.51
N ALA A 99 -9.13 -17.47 11.09
CA ALA A 99 -8.54 -16.86 9.90
C ALA A 99 -9.37 -17.09 8.63
N PHE A 100 -10.12 -18.20 8.57
CA PHE A 100 -10.83 -18.64 7.38
C PHE A 100 -12.25 -19.12 7.69
N GLU A 101 -13.16 -18.97 6.73
CA GLU A 101 -14.48 -19.59 6.82
C GLU A 101 -14.35 -21.12 6.73
N ARG A 102 -14.74 -21.83 7.80
CA ARG A 102 -14.60 -23.29 7.90
C ARG A 102 -15.85 -24.01 7.40
N ARG A 103 -15.76 -24.67 6.24
CA ARG A 103 -16.85 -25.46 5.66
C ARG A 103 -16.65 -26.95 5.92
N ASN A 104 -17.74 -27.68 6.18
CA ASN A 104 -17.74 -29.15 6.36
C ASN A 104 -16.75 -29.65 7.43
N LEU A 105 -16.66 -28.96 8.58
CA LEU A 105 -15.76 -29.34 9.66
C LEU A 105 -16.15 -30.70 10.26
N THR A 106 -15.19 -31.63 10.29
CA THR A 106 -15.33 -32.95 10.89
C THR A 106 -14.09 -33.30 11.71
N GLY A 107 -14.23 -34.19 12.69
CA GLY A 107 -13.10 -34.69 13.46
C GLY A 107 -13.18 -36.20 13.67
N ARG A 108 -12.02 -36.84 13.71
CA ARG A 108 -11.86 -38.28 13.96
C ARG A 108 -10.63 -38.54 14.83
N MET A 109 -10.65 -39.64 15.57
CA MET A 109 -9.45 -40.15 16.24
C MET A 109 -8.67 -41.09 15.30
N ASP A 110 -7.36 -40.98 15.34
CA ASP A 110 -6.38 -41.83 14.65
C ASP A 110 -5.34 -42.28 15.69
N GLY A 111 -5.64 -43.39 16.37
CA GLY A 111 -4.93 -43.76 17.60
C GLY A 111 -5.15 -42.71 18.70
N ASP A 112 -4.07 -42.01 19.04
CA ASP A 112 -4.05 -40.91 20.01
C ASP A 112 -4.01 -39.53 19.34
N THR A 113 -4.08 -39.48 18.01
CA THR A 113 -4.11 -38.22 17.26
C THR A 113 -5.55 -37.84 16.96
N LEU A 114 -5.96 -36.64 17.37
CA LEU A 114 -7.18 -36.02 16.88
C LEU A 114 -6.89 -35.40 15.51
N VAL A 115 -7.63 -35.83 14.50
CA VAL A 115 -7.54 -35.31 13.13
C VAL A 115 -8.82 -34.53 12.84
N VAL A 116 -8.70 -33.20 12.71
CA VAL A 116 -9.79 -32.30 12.34
C VAL A 116 -9.60 -31.90 10.88
N THR A 117 -10.66 -32.02 10.09
CA THR A 117 -10.63 -31.64 8.67
C THR A 117 -11.75 -30.67 8.34
N TYR A 118 -11.47 -29.71 7.48
CA TYR A 118 -12.45 -28.77 6.93
C TYR A 118 -12.01 -28.26 5.56
N ARG A 119 -12.90 -27.56 4.86
CA ARG A 119 -12.60 -26.89 3.60
C ARG A 119 -12.62 -25.39 3.77
N VAL A 120 -11.76 -24.72 3.00
CA VAL A 120 -11.73 -23.27 2.82
C VAL A 120 -11.83 -23.03 1.33
N SER A 121 -12.72 -22.12 0.93
CA SER A 121 -12.87 -21.74 -0.47
C SER A 121 -12.04 -20.49 -0.74
N ASP A 122 -11.69 -20.29 -2.01
CA ASP A 122 -11.11 -19.03 -2.50
C ASP A 122 -9.83 -18.63 -1.72
N VAL A 123 -8.93 -19.59 -1.48
CA VAL A 123 -7.65 -19.35 -0.76
C VAL A 123 -6.55 -18.84 -1.69
N GLY A 124 -6.79 -18.90 -2.98
CA GLY A 124 -5.86 -18.46 -4.00
C GLY A 124 -6.50 -18.48 -5.38
N GLU A 125 -5.77 -17.94 -6.34
CA GLU A 125 -6.20 -17.87 -7.72
C GLU A 125 -5.20 -18.52 -8.67
N ARG A 126 -5.72 -19.14 -9.73
CA ARG A 126 -4.89 -19.63 -10.82
C ARG A 126 -4.47 -18.47 -11.71
N ARG A 127 -3.17 -18.24 -11.82
CA ARG A 127 -2.56 -17.27 -12.75
C ARG A 127 -1.54 -18.02 -13.60
N PHE A 128 -1.72 -18.02 -14.93
CA PHE A 128 -0.88 -18.81 -15.84
C PHE A 128 -0.89 -20.32 -15.49
N ASP A 129 0.29 -20.92 -15.34
CA ASP A 129 0.51 -22.27 -14.83
C ASP A 129 0.96 -22.26 -13.35
N THR A 130 0.45 -21.30 -12.59
CA THR A 130 0.72 -21.14 -11.16
C THR A 130 -0.59 -20.97 -10.39
N VAL A 131 -0.56 -21.33 -9.11
CA VAL A 131 -1.59 -20.99 -8.12
C VAL A 131 -0.95 -20.01 -7.14
N VAL A 132 -1.51 -18.81 -7.07
CA VAL A 132 -1.11 -17.76 -6.13
C VAL A 132 -2.06 -17.84 -4.96
N VAL A 133 -1.55 -18.25 -3.81
CA VAL A 133 -2.28 -18.29 -2.53
C VAL A 133 -2.06 -16.95 -1.85
N ASP A 134 -3.13 -16.17 -1.79
CA ASP A 134 -3.23 -14.83 -1.22
C ASP A 134 -4.03 -14.81 0.09
N ALA A 135 -4.54 -15.95 0.55
CA ALA A 135 -5.22 -16.10 1.83
C ALA A 135 -4.44 -15.58 3.06
N PHE A 136 -3.10 -15.41 2.95
CA PHE A 136 -2.24 -14.82 4.00
C PHE A 136 -1.80 -13.39 3.70
N TYR A 137 -2.38 -12.76 2.68
CA TYR A 137 -2.20 -11.38 2.30
C TYR A 137 -3.45 -10.60 2.74
N ARG A 138 -3.28 -9.50 3.48
CA ARG A 138 -4.40 -8.67 3.98
C ARG A 138 -4.42 -7.25 3.45
N TYR A 139 -3.34 -6.85 2.79
CA TYR A 139 -3.18 -5.48 2.30
C TYR A 139 -4.03 -5.19 1.05
N ASP A 140 -4.63 -6.21 0.44
CA ASP A 140 -5.67 -6.10 -0.59
C ASP A 140 -7.00 -5.57 -0.03
N GLY A 141 -7.17 -5.61 1.29
CA GLY A 141 -8.42 -5.23 1.96
C GLY A 141 -9.45 -6.35 1.99
N ASP A 142 -9.09 -7.56 1.58
CA ASP A 142 -9.96 -8.71 1.73
C ASP A 142 -9.79 -9.31 3.13
N GLY A 143 -10.91 -9.52 3.81
CA GLY A 143 -10.95 -9.95 5.19
C GLY A 143 -12.38 -9.88 5.75
N PRO A 144 -12.61 -10.41 6.96
CA PRO A 144 -13.90 -10.25 7.63
C PRO A 144 -14.26 -8.75 7.73
N GLU A 145 -15.52 -8.38 7.46
CA GLU A 145 -16.00 -6.98 7.57
C GLU A 145 -15.74 -6.35 8.95
N THR A 146 -15.52 -7.20 9.95
CA THR A 146 -15.23 -6.80 11.31
C THR A 146 -13.77 -6.47 11.55
N GLU A 147 -12.88 -6.51 10.57
CA GLU A 147 -11.42 -6.32 10.73
C GLU A 147 -10.97 -4.90 10.36
N ASP A 148 -10.46 -4.16 11.36
CA ASP A 148 -10.02 -2.76 11.20
C ASP A 148 -8.48 -2.62 11.11
N ASN A 149 -7.72 -3.71 11.28
CA ASN A 149 -6.26 -3.67 11.30
C ASN A 149 -5.63 -4.80 10.47
N TYR A 150 -5.40 -4.50 9.19
CA TYR A 150 -4.81 -5.38 8.18
C TYR A 150 -3.29 -5.58 8.35
N GLU A 151 -2.65 -4.92 9.33
CA GLU A 151 -1.21 -5.06 9.60
C GLU A 151 -0.88 -6.18 10.60
N GLN A 152 -1.90 -6.82 11.18
CA GLN A 152 -1.69 -7.88 12.17
C GLN A 152 -1.40 -9.23 11.50
N SER A 153 -0.41 -9.94 12.04
CA SER A 153 -0.10 -11.30 11.65
C SER A 153 -1.28 -12.24 11.88
N PHE A 154 -1.39 -13.28 11.06
CA PHE A 154 -2.24 -14.42 11.36
C PHE A 154 -1.58 -15.26 12.46
N TYR A 155 -2.34 -15.67 13.46
CA TYR A 155 -1.84 -16.63 14.44
C TYR A 155 -1.95 -18.06 13.92
N ILE A 156 -0.97 -18.90 14.24
CA ILE A 156 -1.00 -20.34 13.97
C ILE A 156 -1.46 -21.02 15.26
N GLY A 157 -2.65 -21.62 15.24
CA GLY A 157 -3.23 -22.30 16.41
C GLY A 157 -2.61 -23.67 16.73
N THR A 158 -1.57 -24.08 16.01
CA THR A 158 -0.83 -25.33 16.17
C THR A 158 0.67 -25.03 16.15
N ASP A 159 1.52 -25.97 16.58
CA ASP A 159 2.98 -25.74 16.66
C ASP A 159 3.63 -25.51 15.28
N ARG A 160 2.97 -25.96 14.22
CA ARG A 160 3.42 -25.77 12.84
C ARG A 160 2.27 -25.63 11.86
N LEU A 161 2.47 -24.77 10.86
CA LEU A 161 1.64 -24.69 9.65
C LEU A 161 2.45 -25.22 8.45
N VAL A 162 1.86 -26.14 7.68
CA VAL A 162 2.42 -26.63 6.42
C VAL A 162 1.41 -26.43 5.31
N VAL A 163 1.73 -25.58 4.33
CA VAL A 163 0.94 -25.39 3.11
C VAL A 163 1.52 -26.26 2.01
N HIS A 164 0.69 -27.12 1.43
CA HIS A 164 1.03 -27.99 0.29
C HIS A 164 0.41 -27.42 -0.97
N GLY A 165 1.20 -27.34 -2.03
CA GLY A 165 0.73 -26.98 -3.36
C GLY A 165 -0.01 -28.13 -4.06
N PRO A 166 -0.62 -27.84 -5.21
CA PRO A 166 -1.24 -28.87 -6.05
C PRO A 166 -0.21 -29.92 -6.52
N ASP A 167 -0.70 -31.14 -6.80
CA ASP A 167 0.14 -32.23 -7.29
C ASP A 167 0.98 -31.81 -8.53
N GLY A 168 2.27 -32.13 -8.51
CA GLY A 168 3.19 -31.83 -9.61
C GLY A 168 3.70 -30.38 -9.66
N THR A 169 3.35 -29.56 -8.67
CA THR A 169 3.88 -28.21 -8.51
C THR A 169 5.01 -28.17 -7.48
N ARG A 170 5.72 -27.04 -7.42
CA ARG A 170 6.68 -26.71 -6.35
C ARG A 170 6.47 -25.27 -5.91
N SER A 171 6.87 -24.94 -4.68
CA SER A 171 6.94 -23.56 -4.23
C SER A 171 7.94 -22.80 -5.10
N LEU A 172 7.50 -21.66 -5.65
CA LEU A 172 8.29 -20.83 -6.55
C LEU A 172 8.85 -19.58 -5.86
N VAL A 173 8.48 -19.33 -4.60
CA VAL A 173 8.92 -18.20 -3.80
C VAL A 173 9.16 -18.65 -2.36
N ASP A 174 10.11 -18.00 -1.70
CA ASP A 174 10.30 -18.17 -0.26
C ASP A 174 9.51 -17.10 0.49
N PRO A 175 8.39 -17.46 1.15
CA PRO A 175 7.61 -16.49 1.89
C PRO A 175 8.35 -16.04 3.16
N PRO A 176 8.00 -14.86 3.71
CA PRO A 176 8.56 -14.39 4.97
C PRO A 176 8.37 -15.43 6.08
N ASP A 177 9.43 -15.68 6.84
CA ASP A 177 9.47 -16.58 8.01
C ASP A 177 9.01 -18.03 7.74
N GLY A 178 8.83 -18.38 6.47
CA GLY A 178 8.47 -19.72 6.00
C GLY A 178 9.67 -20.38 5.30
N THR A 179 9.73 -21.70 5.38
CA THR A 179 10.72 -22.52 4.67
C THR A 179 10.04 -23.30 3.55
N SER A 180 10.49 -23.11 2.31
CA SER A 180 10.02 -23.88 1.16
C SER A 180 10.82 -25.17 1.00
N ASP A 181 10.13 -26.29 0.79
CA ASP A 181 10.73 -27.58 0.40
C ASP A 181 9.81 -28.31 -0.57
N GLY A 182 10.22 -28.40 -1.84
CA GLY A 182 9.44 -29.03 -2.89
C GLY A 182 8.08 -28.35 -3.09
N ASP A 183 7.00 -29.11 -2.89
CA ASP A 183 5.60 -28.69 -2.97
C ASP A 183 5.08 -28.09 -1.65
N ARG A 184 5.95 -27.83 -0.67
CA ARG A 184 5.55 -27.42 0.68
C ARG A 184 6.17 -26.12 1.10
N VAL A 185 5.42 -25.38 1.92
CA VAL A 185 5.91 -24.25 2.70
C VAL A 185 5.56 -24.47 4.15
N THR A 186 6.54 -24.32 5.04
CA THR A 186 6.38 -24.59 6.47
C THR A 186 6.71 -23.36 7.31
N TRP A 187 5.83 -23.04 8.25
CA TRP A 187 6.08 -22.08 9.34
C TRP A 187 6.11 -22.85 10.66
N THR A 188 7.14 -22.60 11.46
CA THR A 188 7.34 -23.19 12.80
C THR A 188 7.22 -22.14 13.92
N GLY A 189 6.84 -20.91 13.59
CA GLY A 189 6.50 -19.88 14.57
C GLY A 189 5.00 -19.83 14.82
N ASP A 190 4.59 -18.93 15.71
CA ASP A 190 3.19 -18.77 16.10
C ASP A 190 2.42 -17.83 15.17
N GLU A 191 3.10 -17.24 14.17
CA GLU A 191 2.56 -16.17 13.34
C GLU A 191 2.95 -16.31 11.87
N VAL A 192 2.05 -15.87 10.97
CA VAL A 192 2.30 -15.64 9.54
C VAL A 192 2.10 -14.15 9.25
N SER A 193 3.11 -13.52 8.64
CA SER A 193 3.05 -12.11 8.24
C SER A 193 1.86 -11.84 7.31
N PRO A 194 1.13 -10.72 7.46
CA PRO A 194 -0.02 -10.38 6.61
C PRO A 194 0.36 -9.92 5.19
N ARG A 195 1.65 -9.98 4.85
CA ARG A 195 2.19 -9.72 3.50
C ARG A 195 2.79 -10.98 2.92
N THR A 196 2.04 -12.08 2.97
CA THR A 196 2.53 -13.38 2.55
C THR A 196 1.74 -13.89 1.34
N TYR A 197 2.43 -13.97 0.20
CA TYR A 197 1.98 -14.77 -0.93
C TYR A 197 2.74 -16.09 -0.94
N VAL A 198 2.02 -17.19 -1.16
CA VAL A 198 2.62 -18.49 -1.51
C VAL A 198 2.31 -18.77 -2.95
N VAL A 199 3.31 -19.15 -3.75
CA VAL A 199 3.11 -19.40 -5.17
C VAL A 199 3.58 -20.80 -5.51
N PHE A 200 2.68 -21.61 -6.04
CA PHE A 200 2.97 -22.95 -6.51
C PHE A 200 2.90 -23.01 -8.02
N GLY A 201 3.85 -23.70 -8.66
CA GLY A 201 3.79 -23.96 -10.10
C GLY A 201 5.00 -24.73 -10.60
N SER A 202 5.15 -24.76 -11.93
CA SER A 202 6.18 -25.51 -12.63
C SER A 202 7.43 -24.66 -12.96
N HIS A 203 7.25 -23.37 -13.22
CA HIS A 203 8.29 -22.46 -13.73
C HIS A 203 8.48 -21.23 -12.84
N GLU A 204 9.67 -21.09 -12.25
CA GLU A 204 10.04 -19.95 -11.38
C GLU A 204 9.88 -18.58 -12.05
N ALA A 205 10.11 -18.50 -13.37
CA ALA A 205 9.98 -17.27 -14.14
C ALA A 205 8.55 -16.67 -14.12
N LEU A 206 7.52 -17.48 -13.80
CA LEU A 206 6.13 -17.06 -13.75
C LEU A 206 5.70 -16.54 -12.38
N ALA A 207 6.48 -16.78 -11.31
CA ALA A 207 6.04 -16.46 -9.96
C ALA A 207 5.89 -14.95 -9.72
N ARG A 208 6.90 -14.15 -10.09
CA ARG A 208 6.84 -12.69 -9.95
C ARG A 208 5.78 -12.05 -10.83
N PRO A 209 5.63 -12.41 -12.12
CA PRO A 209 4.50 -11.95 -12.92
C PRO A 209 3.13 -12.32 -12.34
N ALA A 210 2.98 -13.51 -11.78
CA ALA A 210 1.72 -13.96 -11.17
C ALA A 210 1.37 -13.11 -9.95
N ILE A 211 2.31 -12.93 -9.00
CA ILE A 211 2.13 -12.00 -7.87
C ILE A 211 1.86 -10.58 -8.36
N ALA A 212 2.56 -10.14 -9.40
CA ALA A 212 2.39 -8.77 -9.88
C ALA A 212 0.99 -8.53 -10.48
N LEU A 213 0.45 -9.51 -11.21
CA LEU A 213 -0.93 -9.43 -11.67
C LEU A 213 -1.92 -9.43 -10.51
N GLU A 214 -1.64 -10.19 -9.45
CA GLU A 214 -2.47 -10.20 -8.25
C GLU A 214 -2.46 -8.84 -7.56
N VAL A 215 -1.28 -8.27 -7.32
CA VAL A 215 -1.16 -6.94 -6.72
C VAL A 215 -1.83 -5.86 -7.57
N LEU A 216 -1.74 -5.94 -8.90
CA LEU A 216 -2.43 -5.01 -9.79
C LEU A 216 -3.96 -5.16 -9.72
N SER A 217 -4.49 -6.37 -9.48
CA SER A 217 -5.92 -6.66 -9.48
C SER A 217 -6.65 -5.80 -8.45
N TRP A 218 -6.10 -5.72 -7.23
CA TRP A 218 -6.67 -4.95 -6.13
C TRP A 218 -6.10 -3.52 -6.05
N ALA A 219 -4.80 -3.32 -6.28
CA ALA A 219 -4.17 -2.01 -6.04
C ALA A 219 -4.61 -0.96 -7.06
N VAL A 220 -4.84 -1.34 -8.33
CA VAL A 220 -5.26 -0.38 -9.37
C VAL A 220 -6.63 0.20 -9.06
N GLY A 221 -7.59 -0.63 -8.64
CA GLY A 221 -8.93 -0.19 -8.27
C GLY A 221 -8.90 0.87 -7.16
N SER A 222 -8.02 0.69 -6.18
CA SER A 222 -7.81 1.60 -5.06
C SER A 222 -6.97 2.84 -5.42
N ALA A 223 -6.00 2.71 -6.32
CA ALA A 223 -5.10 3.80 -6.72
C ALA A 223 -5.74 4.79 -7.72
N VAL A 224 -6.57 4.31 -8.65
CA VAL A 224 -7.16 5.14 -9.72
C VAL A 224 -7.94 6.35 -9.18
N PRO A 225 -8.83 6.23 -8.18
CA PRO A 225 -9.55 7.38 -7.63
C PRO A 225 -8.60 8.46 -7.09
N GLY A 226 -7.58 8.06 -6.33
CA GLY A 226 -6.56 8.98 -5.82
C GLY A 226 -5.78 9.64 -6.97
N ALA A 227 -5.37 8.85 -7.96
CA ALA A 227 -4.61 9.33 -9.10
C ALA A 227 -5.40 10.30 -9.97
N LEU A 228 -6.70 10.09 -10.14
CA LEU A 228 -7.57 11.04 -10.84
C LEU A 228 -7.79 12.31 -10.00
N LEU A 229 -8.10 12.16 -8.72
CA LEU A 229 -8.37 13.29 -7.81
C LEU A 229 -7.18 14.25 -7.71
N LEU A 230 -5.95 13.73 -7.68
CA LEU A 230 -4.73 14.53 -7.55
C LEU A 230 -4.06 14.81 -8.89
N GLY A 231 -3.98 13.81 -9.75
CA GLY A 231 -3.28 13.89 -11.02
C GLY A 231 -3.95 14.85 -11.97
N VAL A 232 -5.29 14.84 -12.08
CA VAL A 232 -6.00 15.73 -13.01
C VAL A 232 -5.76 17.20 -12.66
N PRO A 233 -5.95 17.67 -11.41
CA PRO A 233 -5.66 19.06 -11.06
C PRO A 233 -4.18 19.43 -11.22
N LEU A 234 -3.25 18.57 -10.79
CA LEU A 234 -1.82 18.85 -10.81
C LEU A 234 -1.27 18.90 -12.25
N VAL A 235 -1.60 17.89 -13.06
CA VAL A 235 -1.21 17.82 -14.47
C VAL A 235 -1.91 18.89 -15.28
N GLY A 236 -3.19 19.16 -15.00
CA GLY A 236 -3.94 20.26 -15.60
C GLY A 236 -3.27 21.61 -15.31
N LEU A 237 -2.82 21.82 -14.07
CA LEU A 237 -2.13 23.03 -13.68
C LEU A 237 -0.74 23.15 -14.35
N ALA A 238 0.05 22.09 -14.34
CA ALA A 238 1.35 22.07 -15.00
C ALA A 238 1.20 22.29 -16.52
N SER A 239 0.17 21.71 -17.14
CA SER A 239 -0.16 21.93 -18.55
C SER A 239 -0.55 23.39 -18.80
N ALA A 240 -1.38 23.97 -17.95
CA ALA A 240 -1.74 25.38 -18.02
C ALA A 240 -0.49 26.26 -17.92
N PHE A 241 0.42 25.99 -17.00
CA PHE A 241 1.70 26.70 -16.88
C PHE A 241 2.57 26.56 -18.13
N ALA A 242 2.75 25.33 -18.62
CA ALA A 242 3.56 25.02 -19.80
C ALA A 242 3.07 25.73 -21.07
N VAL A 243 1.75 25.92 -21.21
CA VAL A 243 1.13 26.53 -22.40
C VAL A 243 0.93 28.04 -22.25
N TYR A 244 0.51 28.51 -21.07
CA TYR A 244 0.08 29.89 -20.86
C TYR A 244 1.24 30.84 -20.58
N TYR A 245 2.18 30.45 -19.72
CA TYR A 245 3.23 31.36 -19.26
C TYR A 245 4.28 31.74 -20.31
N PRO A 246 4.63 30.92 -21.32
CA PRO A 246 5.56 31.37 -22.36
C PRO A 246 5.06 32.64 -23.06
N ARG A 247 3.77 32.68 -23.41
CA ARG A 247 3.15 33.86 -24.02
C ARG A 247 3.10 35.06 -23.07
N ARG A 248 2.77 34.80 -21.81
CA ARG A 248 2.67 35.84 -20.79
C ARG A 248 4.03 36.50 -20.52
N LEU A 249 5.12 35.72 -20.58
CA LEU A 249 6.49 36.25 -20.49
C LEU A 249 6.80 37.18 -21.67
N ASP A 250 6.43 36.79 -22.89
CA ASP A 250 6.59 37.62 -24.08
C ASP A 250 5.80 38.96 -23.96
N ASP A 251 4.66 38.94 -23.26
CA ASP A 251 3.81 40.11 -23.00
C ASP A 251 4.31 41.02 -21.85
N GLY A 252 5.52 40.78 -21.31
CA GLY A 252 6.08 41.60 -20.21
C GLY A 252 5.49 41.24 -18.85
N TRP A 253 5.42 39.94 -18.55
CA TRP A 253 4.91 39.40 -17.29
C TRP A 253 5.39 40.18 -16.05
N ASN A 254 4.42 40.62 -15.23
CA ASN A 254 4.67 41.23 -13.92
C ASN A 254 4.06 40.36 -12.80
N PRO A 255 4.87 39.79 -11.88
CA PRO A 255 4.39 38.93 -10.80
C PRO A 255 3.40 39.64 -9.87
N ARG A 256 3.51 40.97 -9.69
CA ARG A 256 2.60 41.72 -8.81
C ARG A 256 1.17 41.79 -9.34
N GLU A 257 1.02 41.72 -10.66
CA GLU A 257 -0.28 41.82 -11.34
C GLU A 257 -0.83 40.45 -11.72
N ASP A 258 -0.03 39.40 -11.59
CA ASP A 258 -0.45 38.04 -11.89
C ASP A 258 -1.54 37.55 -10.92
N TRP A 259 -2.76 37.43 -11.44
CA TRP A 259 -3.90 36.97 -10.66
C TRP A 259 -3.85 35.46 -10.40
N VAL A 260 -3.22 34.67 -11.29
CA VAL A 260 -3.08 33.21 -11.13
C VAL A 260 -2.16 32.93 -9.95
N LEU A 261 -1.02 33.63 -9.87
CA LEU A 261 -0.12 33.59 -8.72
C LEU A 261 -0.84 33.93 -7.41
N ARG A 262 -1.58 35.04 -7.41
CA ARG A 262 -2.31 35.50 -6.20
C ARG A 262 -3.38 34.51 -5.77
N ALA A 263 -4.16 33.97 -6.71
CA ALA A 263 -5.19 32.97 -6.43
C ALA A 263 -4.57 31.69 -5.84
N GLN A 264 -3.44 31.23 -6.38
CA GLN A 264 -2.75 30.04 -5.89
C GLN A 264 -2.11 30.24 -4.53
N LEU A 265 -1.47 31.40 -4.27
CA LEU A 265 -0.95 31.72 -2.95
C LEU A 265 -2.07 31.79 -1.90
N ALA A 266 -3.23 32.37 -2.25
CA ALA A 266 -4.39 32.43 -1.37
C ALA A 266 -4.96 31.02 -1.09
N LEU A 267 -5.15 30.20 -2.12
CA LEU A 267 -5.68 28.84 -1.99
C LEU A 267 -4.70 27.92 -1.23
N GLY A 268 -3.40 28.03 -1.53
CA GLY A 268 -2.35 27.28 -0.85
C GLY A 268 -2.20 27.69 0.62
N GLY A 269 -2.26 28.98 0.91
CA GLY A 269 -2.29 29.48 2.28
C GLY A 269 -3.50 28.96 3.06
N LEU A 270 -4.69 28.94 2.44
CA LEU A 270 -5.91 28.41 3.05
C LEU A 270 -5.79 26.91 3.37
N LEU A 271 -5.20 26.12 2.47
CA LEU A 271 -5.03 24.68 2.67
C LEU A 271 -3.94 24.34 3.68
N VAL A 272 -2.80 25.05 3.67
CA VAL A 272 -1.79 24.93 4.73
C VAL A 272 -2.39 25.28 6.08
N ALA A 273 -3.18 26.37 6.17
CA ALA A 273 -3.87 26.74 7.39
C ALA A 273 -4.89 25.67 7.83
N HIS A 274 -5.62 25.06 6.89
CA HIS A 274 -6.53 23.96 7.18
C HIS A 274 -5.79 22.71 7.69
N PHE A 275 -4.66 22.35 7.07
CA PHE A 275 -3.85 21.21 7.49
C PHE A 275 -3.21 21.43 8.86
N LEU A 276 -2.71 22.64 9.11
CA LEU A 276 -2.22 23.07 10.44
C LEU A 276 -3.33 22.97 11.49
N PHE A 277 -4.55 23.37 11.14
CA PHE A 277 -5.71 23.26 12.02
C PHE A 277 -6.07 21.80 12.31
N LEU A 278 -6.07 20.92 11.31
CA LEU A 278 -6.29 19.47 11.49
C LEU A 278 -5.17 18.81 12.32
N ALA A 279 -3.91 19.13 12.04
CA ALA A 279 -2.77 18.61 12.79
C ALA A 279 -2.80 19.07 14.26
N MET A 280 -3.24 20.31 14.51
CA MET A 280 -3.46 20.86 15.85
C MET A 280 -4.60 20.15 16.60
N LEU A 281 -5.63 19.67 15.89
CA LEU A 281 -6.73 18.88 16.47
C LEU A 281 -6.37 17.40 16.71
N GLY A 282 -5.44 16.83 15.94
CA GLY A 282 -5.11 15.40 15.95
C GLY A 282 -4.11 14.94 17.02
N ASN A 283 -2.98 15.63 17.22
CA ASN A 283 -2.04 15.50 18.36
C ASN A 283 -0.79 16.37 18.13
N LEU A 284 -0.16 16.84 19.21
CA LEU A 284 0.95 17.82 19.28
C LEU A 284 2.22 17.52 18.42
N GLY A 285 2.37 16.32 17.85
CA GLY A 285 3.55 15.91 17.07
C GLY A 285 3.72 16.66 15.75
N GLY A 286 2.63 17.03 15.06
CA GLY A 286 2.70 17.75 13.77
C GLY A 286 3.24 19.18 13.88
N LEU A 287 3.09 19.81 15.06
CA LEU A 287 3.60 21.16 15.32
C LEU A 287 5.14 21.19 15.45
N PHE A 288 5.78 20.07 15.80
CA PHE A 288 7.23 20.01 15.99
C PHE A 288 7.98 20.00 14.66
N THR A 289 7.51 19.22 13.68
CA THR A 289 8.08 19.14 12.33
C THR A 289 7.88 20.43 11.54
N LEU A 290 6.70 21.06 11.66
CA LEU A 290 6.41 22.34 11.03
C LEU A 290 7.08 23.51 11.75
N GLY A 291 7.25 23.44 13.07
CA GLY A 291 8.07 24.37 13.85
C GLY A 291 9.53 24.36 13.38
N LEU A 292 10.11 23.18 13.15
CA LEU A 292 11.46 23.05 12.58
C LEU A 292 11.54 23.62 11.17
N LEU A 293 10.56 23.34 10.30
CA LEU A 293 10.52 23.87 8.93
C LEU A 293 10.38 25.41 8.92
N ALA A 294 9.48 25.95 9.74
CA ALA A 294 9.28 27.39 9.90
C ALA A 294 10.51 28.06 10.51
N LEU A 295 11.22 27.41 11.42
CA LEU A 295 12.46 27.92 12.03
C LEU A 295 13.62 27.88 11.03
N VAL A 296 13.68 26.89 10.15
CA VAL A 296 14.61 26.84 8.99
C VAL A 296 14.31 27.97 8.01
N ILE A 297 13.04 28.19 7.66
CA ILE A 297 12.60 29.27 6.76
C ILE A 297 12.80 30.65 7.40
N TRP A 298 12.55 30.80 8.70
CA TRP A 298 12.71 32.06 9.44
C TRP A 298 14.16 32.42 9.72
N ARG A 299 15.04 31.43 9.93
CA ARG A 299 16.50 31.61 10.00
C ARG A 299 17.09 31.95 8.63
N TYR A 300 16.35 31.69 7.55
CA TYR A 300 16.74 32.01 6.18
C TYR A 300 16.61 33.53 5.93
N ARG A 301 17.68 34.29 6.23
CA ARG A 301 17.77 35.70 5.84
C ARG A 301 18.08 35.79 4.34
N PRO A 302 17.28 36.53 3.55
CA PRO A 302 17.57 36.78 2.14
C PRO A 302 18.81 37.70 2.06
N GLY A 303 19.98 37.12 1.86
CA GLY A 303 21.23 37.88 1.77
C GLY A 303 22.53 37.07 1.85
N GLU A 304 22.52 35.88 2.43
CA GLU A 304 23.73 35.04 2.55
C GLU A 304 23.51 33.69 1.85
N GLY A 305 23.91 33.64 0.57
CA GLY A 305 23.50 32.60 -0.38
C GLY A 305 24.32 31.29 -0.34
N ILE A 306 23.60 30.17 -0.44
CA ILE A 306 24.11 28.83 -0.83
C ILE A 306 24.03 28.62 -2.38
N PHE A 307 23.54 29.62 -3.12
CA PHE A 307 23.25 29.50 -4.55
C PHE A 307 24.43 29.38 -5.56
N PRO A 308 25.73 29.51 -5.22
CA PRO A 308 26.79 29.20 -6.19
C PRO A 308 26.81 27.72 -6.63
N ARG A 309 26.30 26.79 -5.82
CA ARG A 309 26.31 25.34 -6.15
C ARG A 309 25.11 24.86 -6.97
N VAL A 310 23.96 25.52 -6.90
CA VAL A 310 22.78 25.14 -7.71
C VAL A 310 23.01 25.44 -9.20
N ARG A 311 23.78 26.49 -9.50
CA ARG A 311 24.24 26.79 -10.88
C ARG A 311 25.09 25.65 -11.46
N GLY A 312 25.98 25.06 -10.65
CA GLY A 312 26.80 23.92 -11.05
C GLY A 312 26.01 22.62 -11.25
N VAL A 313 24.90 22.41 -10.52
CA VAL A 313 24.00 21.26 -10.72
C VAL A 313 23.14 21.42 -11.98
N ALA A 314 22.75 22.65 -12.32
CA ALA A 314 22.08 22.95 -13.59
C ALA A 314 23.01 22.77 -14.80
N GLU A 315 24.33 22.95 -14.62
CA GLU A 315 25.36 22.73 -15.64
C GLU A 315 25.81 21.26 -15.76
N SER A 316 25.54 20.42 -14.76
CA SER A 316 25.92 19.00 -14.74
C SER A 316 24.86 18.05 -15.31
N VAL A 317 23.78 18.56 -15.92
CA VAL A 317 22.82 17.71 -16.64
C VAL A 317 23.54 17.11 -17.85
N PRO A 318 23.63 15.77 -17.99
CA PRO A 318 24.37 15.15 -19.08
C PRO A 318 23.82 15.62 -20.42
N GLY A 319 24.70 16.16 -21.28
CA GLY A 319 24.35 16.61 -22.63
C GLY A 319 23.71 15.53 -23.52
N ALA A 320 23.71 14.26 -23.08
CA ALA A 320 22.99 13.15 -23.70
C ALA A 320 21.47 13.32 -23.72
N LEU A 321 20.87 14.03 -22.76
CA LEU A 321 19.42 14.34 -22.76
C LEU A 321 19.04 15.55 -23.62
N LEU A 322 20.04 16.29 -24.12
CA LEU A 322 19.86 17.51 -24.92
C LEU A 322 20.34 17.32 -26.37
N SER A 323 20.52 16.07 -26.83
CA SER A 323 20.86 15.84 -28.24
C SER A 323 19.70 16.34 -29.12
N PRO A 324 19.95 17.28 -30.04
CA PRO A 324 18.90 17.90 -30.86
C PRO A 324 18.26 16.96 -31.88
N GLU A 325 18.69 15.69 -31.96
CA GLU A 325 18.18 14.71 -32.92
C GLU A 325 16.92 13.96 -32.45
N ILE A 326 16.55 14.02 -31.16
CA ILE A 326 15.27 13.45 -30.70
C ILE A 326 14.19 14.53 -30.85
N THR A 327 13.78 14.79 -32.10
CA THR A 327 12.77 15.81 -32.44
C THR A 327 11.34 15.29 -32.40
N ASP A 328 11.12 14.00 -32.13
CA ASP A 328 9.78 13.43 -32.11
C ASP A 328 9.19 13.43 -30.69
N GLU A 329 8.21 14.30 -30.46
CA GLU A 329 7.40 14.33 -29.25
C GLU A 329 6.80 12.96 -28.92
N ARG A 330 6.49 12.14 -29.94
CA ARG A 330 5.94 10.80 -29.77
C ARG A 330 6.96 9.83 -29.18
N LEU A 331 8.21 9.87 -29.64
CA LEU A 331 9.27 9.01 -29.11
C LEU A 331 9.54 9.32 -27.64
N THR A 332 9.50 10.60 -27.26
CA THR A 332 9.68 11.01 -25.87
C THR A 332 8.52 10.54 -24.99
N ALA A 333 7.28 10.69 -25.45
CA ALA A 333 6.11 10.20 -24.71
C ALA A 333 6.14 8.67 -24.53
N VAL A 334 6.51 7.92 -25.57
CA VAL A 334 6.65 6.45 -25.52
C VAL A 334 7.75 6.05 -24.55
N ALA A 335 8.93 6.70 -24.60
CA ALA A 335 10.03 6.41 -23.69
C ALA A 335 9.63 6.66 -22.23
N VAL A 336 8.96 7.79 -21.96
CA VAL A 336 8.42 8.11 -20.63
C VAL A 336 7.43 7.04 -20.18
N ALA A 337 6.47 6.65 -21.03
CA ALA A 337 5.50 5.61 -20.72
C ALA A 337 6.16 4.26 -20.40
N ILE A 338 7.19 3.86 -21.15
CA ILE A 338 7.95 2.63 -20.90
C ILE A 338 8.64 2.68 -19.53
N VAL A 339 9.27 3.81 -19.17
CA VAL A 339 9.90 3.99 -17.86
C VAL A 339 8.87 3.86 -16.74
N PHE A 340 7.71 4.50 -16.85
CA PHE A 340 6.66 4.41 -15.84
C PHE A 340 6.02 3.03 -15.75
N ALA A 341 5.90 2.30 -16.87
CA ALA A 341 5.46 0.91 -16.86
C ALA A 341 6.47 0.01 -16.15
N ALA A 342 7.77 0.20 -16.39
CA ALA A 342 8.82 -0.55 -15.70
C ALA A 342 8.85 -0.25 -14.19
N LEU A 343 8.72 1.01 -13.79
CA LEU A 343 8.64 1.40 -12.38
C LEU A 343 7.37 0.87 -11.70
N THR A 344 6.24 0.86 -12.42
CA THR A 344 4.99 0.24 -11.96
C THR A 344 5.22 -1.24 -11.68
N ALA A 345 5.88 -1.96 -12.59
CA ALA A 345 6.22 -3.37 -12.38
C ALA A 345 7.13 -3.57 -11.15
N VAL A 346 8.10 -2.68 -10.91
CA VAL A 346 8.96 -2.73 -9.72
C VAL A 346 8.14 -2.57 -8.43
N VAL A 347 7.25 -1.58 -8.36
CA VAL A 347 6.38 -1.34 -7.20
C VAL A 347 5.51 -2.56 -6.89
N VAL A 348 4.88 -3.10 -7.93
CA VAL A 348 3.92 -4.19 -7.79
C VAL A 348 4.60 -5.51 -7.42
N VAL A 349 5.81 -5.76 -7.92
CA VAL A 349 6.62 -6.94 -7.51
C VAL A 349 7.14 -6.79 -6.07
N ASP A 350 7.30 -5.56 -5.58
CA ASP A 350 7.72 -5.26 -4.20
C ASP A 350 6.53 -5.17 -3.23
N TYR A 351 5.64 -6.15 -3.27
CA TYR A 351 4.47 -6.26 -2.38
C TYR A 351 4.83 -6.25 -0.87
N ARG A 352 6.10 -6.53 -0.54
CA ARG A 352 6.64 -6.49 0.83
C ARG A 352 6.95 -5.06 1.32
N GLY A 353 6.86 -4.05 0.46
CA GLY A 353 7.08 -2.65 0.84
C GLY A 353 8.54 -2.25 1.04
N THR A 354 9.53 -3.05 0.62
CA THR A 354 10.95 -2.76 0.87
C THR A 354 11.46 -1.56 0.07
N VAL A 355 11.03 -1.46 -1.18
CA VAL A 355 11.37 -0.42 -2.17
C VAL A 355 10.21 0.55 -2.35
N THR A 356 8.98 0.08 -2.17
CA THR A 356 7.74 0.83 -2.44
C THR A 356 7.66 2.12 -1.63
N PHE A 357 8.01 2.08 -0.35
CA PHE A 357 8.11 3.30 0.48
C PHE A 357 9.12 4.33 -0.10
N TRP A 358 10.26 3.86 -0.61
CA TRP A 358 11.26 4.73 -1.23
C TRP A 358 10.80 5.28 -2.57
N VAL A 359 10.12 4.45 -3.39
CA VAL A 359 9.51 4.92 -4.64
C VAL A 359 8.53 6.02 -4.33
N PHE A 360 7.64 5.81 -3.36
CA PHE A 360 6.70 6.82 -2.88
C PHE A 360 7.39 8.13 -2.47
N LEU A 361 8.45 8.06 -1.65
CA LEU A 361 9.18 9.25 -1.22
C LEU A 361 9.86 9.98 -2.39
N VAL A 362 10.51 9.23 -3.29
CA VAL A 362 11.24 9.79 -4.44
C VAL A 362 10.27 10.44 -5.43
N THR A 363 9.17 9.77 -5.77
CA THR A 363 8.18 10.30 -6.71
C THR A 363 7.47 11.51 -6.09
N SER A 364 7.13 11.48 -4.81
CA SER A 364 6.54 12.62 -4.12
C SER A 364 7.50 13.82 -4.06
N GLY A 365 8.79 13.58 -3.81
CA GLY A 365 9.83 14.62 -3.90
C GLY A 365 10.01 15.16 -5.31
N ASN A 366 9.88 14.33 -6.34
CA ASN A 366 10.00 14.74 -7.74
C ASN A 366 8.94 15.78 -8.15
N ILE A 367 7.74 15.73 -7.55
CA ILE A 367 6.70 16.77 -7.76
C ILE A 367 7.22 18.15 -7.37
N LEU A 368 7.96 18.26 -6.25
CA LEU A 368 8.55 19.53 -5.80
C LEU A 368 9.64 20.05 -6.74
N VAL A 369 10.36 19.16 -7.41
CA VAL A 369 11.43 19.51 -8.37
C VAL A 369 10.84 19.88 -9.73
N THR A 370 9.75 19.21 -10.13
CA THR A 370 9.16 19.35 -11.47
C THR A 370 8.72 20.78 -11.76
N PHE A 371 8.05 21.45 -10.83
CA PHE A 371 7.57 22.82 -11.03
C PHE A 371 8.67 23.87 -11.18
N PRO A 372 9.73 23.90 -10.34
CA PRO A 372 10.85 24.80 -10.60
C PRO A 372 11.55 24.52 -11.94
N VAL A 373 11.70 23.25 -12.34
CA VAL A 373 12.22 22.90 -13.68
C VAL A 373 11.27 23.39 -14.77
N LEU A 374 9.96 23.28 -14.57
CA LEU A 374 8.97 23.80 -15.51
C LEU A 374 9.08 25.32 -15.64
N GLY A 375 9.31 26.05 -14.56
CA GLY A 375 9.56 27.50 -14.59
C GLY A 375 10.76 27.86 -15.46
N LEU A 376 11.87 27.12 -15.30
CA LEU A 376 13.07 27.25 -16.13
C LEU A 376 12.84 26.90 -17.61
N LEU A 377 12.01 25.91 -17.91
CA LEU A 377 11.70 25.52 -19.29
C LEU A 377 10.73 26.49 -19.94
N VAL A 378 9.81 27.07 -19.18
CA VAL A 378 8.84 28.07 -19.65
C VAL A 378 9.52 29.36 -20.09
N SER A 379 10.59 29.79 -19.40
CA SER A 379 11.41 30.95 -19.81
C SER A 379 12.26 30.70 -21.06
N LYS A 380 12.27 29.47 -21.59
CA LYS A 380 12.99 29.10 -22.81
C LYS A 380 12.01 28.64 -23.91
N PRO A 381 11.57 29.54 -24.81
CA PRO A 381 10.54 29.23 -25.82
C PRO A 381 10.85 28.02 -26.71
N ARG A 382 12.13 27.77 -26.99
CA ARG A 382 12.61 26.69 -27.87
C ARG A 382 12.51 25.29 -27.26
N LEU A 383 12.16 25.15 -25.98
CA LEU A 383 12.12 23.87 -25.26
C LEU A 383 10.70 23.32 -25.10
N SER A 384 9.84 23.45 -26.11
CA SER A 384 8.44 22.96 -26.05
C SER A 384 8.35 21.46 -25.77
N VAL A 385 9.17 20.65 -26.45
CA VAL A 385 9.22 19.20 -26.28
C VAL A 385 9.57 18.82 -24.83
N ALA A 386 10.56 19.51 -24.24
CA ALA A 386 10.95 19.26 -22.85
C ALA A 386 9.84 19.62 -21.86
N ARG A 387 9.05 20.68 -22.12
CA ARG A 387 7.88 21.03 -21.30
C ARG A 387 6.82 19.93 -21.37
N THR A 388 6.48 19.46 -22.56
CA THR A 388 5.51 18.37 -22.75
C THR A 388 5.98 17.10 -22.05
N ALA A 389 7.25 16.72 -22.25
CA ALA A 389 7.86 15.56 -21.59
C ALA A 389 7.81 15.65 -20.06
N LEU A 390 8.08 16.83 -19.52
CA LEU A 390 8.04 17.09 -18.07
C LEU A 390 6.61 16.99 -17.51
N VAL A 391 5.61 17.51 -18.23
CA VAL A 391 4.19 17.39 -17.85
C VAL A 391 3.73 15.93 -17.91
N THR A 392 4.13 15.17 -18.93
CA THR A 392 3.84 13.74 -19.02
C THR A 392 4.53 12.96 -17.89
N ALA A 393 5.78 13.30 -17.58
CA ALA A 393 6.50 12.68 -16.48
C ALA A 393 5.82 12.95 -15.14
N LEU A 394 5.30 14.17 -14.93
CA LEU A 394 4.54 14.52 -13.74
C LEU A 394 3.31 13.62 -13.55
N ALA A 395 2.57 13.33 -14.63
CA ALA A 395 1.42 12.44 -14.58
C ALA A 395 1.81 11.02 -14.12
N GLY A 396 2.90 10.48 -14.68
CA GLY A 396 3.44 9.19 -14.26
C GLY A 396 3.92 9.20 -12.81
N THR A 397 4.55 10.28 -12.37
CA THR A 397 5.03 10.45 -10.98
C THR A 397 3.88 10.41 -9.99
N VAL A 398 2.77 11.08 -10.29
CA VAL A 398 1.56 11.05 -9.43
C VAL A 398 1.00 9.64 -9.36
N TRP A 399 0.89 8.95 -10.51
CA TRP A 399 0.43 7.56 -10.55
C TRP A 399 1.30 6.65 -9.67
N LEU A 400 2.62 6.71 -9.84
CA LEU A 400 3.54 5.88 -9.06
C LEU A 400 3.50 6.20 -7.57
N SER A 401 3.43 7.47 -7.17
CA SER A 401 3.28 7.83 -5.76
C SER A 401 2.04 7.18 -5.16
N ILE A 402 0.90 7.24 -5.85
CA ILE A 402 -0.36 6.77 -5.29
C ILE A 402 -0.40 5.24 -5.29
N LEU A 403 0.03 4.61 -6.38
CA LEU A 403 0.13 3.15 -6.45
C LEU A 403 1.09 2.61 -5.38
N ALA A 404 2.26 3.21 -5.23
CA ALA A 404 3.22 2.82 -4.21
C ALA A 404 2.64 3.01 -2.79
N GLY A 405 1.96 4.14 -2.55
CA GLY A 405 1.26 4.36 -1.29
C GLY A 405 0.21 3.28 -1.01
N VAL A 406 -0.59 2.90 -2.01
CA VAL A 406 -1.60 1.82 -1.88
C VAL A 406 -0.95 0.46 -1.61
N VAL A 407 0.13 0.11 -2.30
CA VAL A 407 0.85 -1.16 -2.05
C VAL A 407 1.50 -1.18 -0.65
N ASP A 408 1.98 -0.02 -0.19
CA ASP A 408 2.62 0.13 1.12
C ASP A 408 1.63 0.20 2.28
N SER A 409 0.45 0.79 2.14
CA SER A 409 -0.51 0.93 3.26
C SER A 409 -1.77 0.05 3.13
N GLY A 410 -1.93 -0.60 1.99
CA GLY A 410 -3.07 -1.46 1.67
C GLY A 410 -4.27 -0.71 1.08
N ALA A 411 -5.23 -1.45 0.53
CA ALA A 411 -6.42 -0.92 -0.13
C ALA A 411 -7.36 -0.20 0.83
N LEU A 412 -7.59 -0.77 2.02
CA LEU A 412 -8.56 -0.28 3.00
C LEU A 412 -7.99 0.66 4.06
N GLY A 413 -6.66 0.79 4.19
CA GLY A 413 -6.00 1.63 5.20
C GLY A 413 -6.23 3.15 5.03
N GLY A 414 -7.20 3.57 4.22
CA GLY A 414 -7.38 4.95 3.79
C GLY A 414 -6.18 5.49 3.02
N GLY A 415 -5.20 4.65 2.69
CA GLY A 415 -3.88 5.01 2.17
C GLY A 415 -3.95 5.96 1.00
N GLY A 416 -4.68 5.60 -0.06
CA GLY A 416 -4.81 6.45 -1.24
C GLY A 416 -5.39 7.84 -0.94
N LEU A 417 -6.27 7.96 0.05
CA LEU A 417 -6.94 9.22 0.42
C LEU A 417 -6.13 10.01 1.46
N LEU A 418 -5.52 9.36 2.44
CA LEU A 418 -4.68 9.95 3.47
C LEU A 418 -3.33 10.38 2.90
N TRP A 419 -2.69 9.53 2.07
CA TRP A 419 -1.58 9.93 1.21
C TRP A 419 -2.02 10.95 0.17
N GLY A 420 -3.25 10.85 -0.33
CA GLY A 420 -3.82 11.83 -1.23
C GLY A 420 -3.90 13.24 -0.61
N LEU A 421 -4.30 13.31 0.67
CA LEU A 421 -4.35 14.53 1.46
C LEU A 421 -2.95 15.06 1.80
N LEU A 422 -2.00 14.17 2.10
CA LEU A 422 -0.58 14.52 2.23
C LEU A 422 -0.06 15.11 0.91
N LEU A 423 -0.31 14.46 -0.23
CA LEU A 423 0.05 14.92 -1.56
C LEU A 423 -0.68 16.20 -1.99
N LEU A 424 -1.86 16.49 -1.44
CA LEU A 424 -2.55 17.76 -1.63
C LEU A 424 -1.72 18.93 -1.10
N SER A 425 -0.96 18.76 -0.01
CA SER A 425 0.02 19.77 0.43
C SER A 425 1.14 19.99 -0.60
N PHE A 426 1.48 18.94 -1.37
CA PHE A 426 2.38 19.00 -2.51
C PHE A 426 1.74 19.56 -3.79
N ILE A 427 0.44 19.90 -3.84
CA ILE A 427 -0.11 20.68 -4.97
C ILE A 427 0.21 22.17 -4.81
N PHE A 428 0.29 22.65 -3.57
CA PHE A 428 0.42 24.08 -3.27
C PHE A 428 1.85 24.55 -3.07
N LEU A 429 2.76 23.69 -2.61
CA LEU A 429 4.19 24.02 -2.52
C LEU A 429 4.88 24.24 -3.88
N PRO A 430 4.61 23.44 -4.93
CA PRO A 430 5.32 23.58 -6.19
C PRO A 430 4.98 24.86 -6.95
N SER A 431 3.78 25.42 -6.76
CA SER A 431 3.37 26.65 -7.45
C SER A 431 4.28 27.84 -7.08
N PRO A 432 4.49 28.20 -5.79
CA PRO A 432 5.49 29.18 -5.39
C PRO A 432 6.90 28.90 -5.94
N LEU A 433 7.33 27.64 -6.01
CA LEU A 433 8.63 27.26 -6.57
C LEU A 433 8.72 27.53 -8.07
N PHE A 434 7.64 27.26 -8.82
CA PHE A 434 7.51 27.64 -10.22
C PHE A 434 7.66 29.16 -10.39
N TYR A 435 6.93 29.97 -9.63
CA TYR A 435 7.05 31.43 -9.76
C TYR A 435 8.38 31.98 -9.27
N GLY A 436 8.97 31.41 -8.22
CA GLY A 436 10.30 31.80 -7.75
C GLY A 436 11.34 31.57 -8.84
N THR A 437 11.31 30.43 -9.52
CA THR A 437 12.21 30.17 -10.65
C THR A 437 11.91 31.04 -11.85
N LEU A 438 10.63 31.25 -12.18
CA LEU A 438 10.23 32.14 -13.27
C LEU A 438 10.74 33.57 -13.01
N TRP A 439 10.56 34.09 -11.80
CA TRP A 439 11.08 35.40 -11.38
C TRP A 439 12.60 35.48 -11.56
N LEU A 440 13.34 34.49 -11.06
CA LEU A 440 14.80 34.46 -11.14
C LEU A 440 15.35 34.36 -12.58
N THR A 441 14.51 33.98 -13.54
CA THR A 441 14.92 33.79 -14.95
C THR A 441 14.32 34.81 -15.91
N ALA A 442 13.40 35.65 -15.42
CA ALA A 442 12.78 36.73 -16.19
C ALA A 442 13.64 38.01 -16.21
N GLU A 443 14.66 38.09 -15.35
CA GLU A 443 15.76 39.08 -15.39
C GLU A 443 16.85 38.64 -16.38
#